data_AF-A0A536X7F7-F1
#
_entry.id   AF-A0A536X7F7-F1
#
_cell.length_a   1.000
_cell.length_b   1.000
_cell.length_c   1.000
_cell.angle_alpha   90.00
_cell.angle_beta   90.00
_cell.angle_gamma   90.00
#
_symmetry.space_group_name_H-M   'P 1'
#
loop_
_entity.id
_entity.type
_entity.pdbx_description
1 polymer ?
#
loop_
_entity_poly.entity_id
_entity_poly.type
_entity_poly.pdbx_seq_one_letter_code
_entity_poly.pdbx_strand_id
1 'polypeptide(L)'
;MPACSRLHLEALYRKYKDRGLVVLGFPTNDFGEQEPGTNQEIAEFCRLTYGVEFPMFEKSSIKSIKANPLFGELISRTGQAPQRNFHKYLVDRDGNRVTSFGTRMRDSHGAKQARAASLRASASLTVPRRIADNVAPSAS
;
A
#
# COMPACT_ATOMS: atom_id res chain seq x y z
N MET A 1 16.86 12.27 -3.78
CA MET A 1 15.66 13.01 -3.36
C MET A 1 14.44 12.08 -3.33
N PRO A 2 13.80 11.82 -2.17
CA PRO A 2 12.72 10.84 -2.02
C PRO A 2 11.28 11.40 -2.20
N ALA A 3 11.12 12.69 -2.54
CA ALA A 3 9.80 13.31 -2.69
C ALA A 3 8.98 12.80 -3.90
N CYS A 4 9.66 12.29 -4.93
CA CYS A 4 9.02 11.90 -6.20
C CYS A 4 8.12 10.66 -6.10
N SER A 5 8.24 9.82 -5.06
CA SER A 5 7.39 8.63 -4.89
C SER A 5 6.20 8.82 -3.95
N ARG A 6 6.10 9.98 -3.28
CA ARG A 6 5.16 10.20 -2.16
C ARG A 6 3.95 11.04 -2.59
N LEU A 7 4.19 12.14 -3.30
CA LEU A 7 3.15 13.05 -3.78
C LEU A 7 2.25 12.45 -4.88
N HIS A 8 2.73 11.41 -5.59
CA HIS A 8 1.96 10.81 -6.67
C HIS A 8 0.90 9.80 -6.21
N LEU A 9 1.02 9.22 -5.01
CA LEU A 9 0.05 8.22 -4.54
C LEU A 9 -1.30 8.84 -4.22
N GLU A 10 -1.32 10.02 -3.58
CA GLU A 10 -2.56 10.74 -3.31
C GLU A 10 -3.25 11.19 -4.60
N ALA A 11 -2.50 11.74 -5.57
CA ALA A 11 -3.03 12.10 -6.88
C ALA A 11 -3.63 10.88 -7.62
N LEU A 12 -2.98 9.71 -7.50
CA LEU A 12 -3.41 8.46 -8.09
C LEU A 12 -4.68 7.94 -7.40
N TYR A 13 -4.74 8.01 -6.07
CA TYR A 13 -5.91 7.66 -5.26
C TYR A 13 -7.10 8.54 -5.62
N ARG A 14 -6.96 9.87 -5.55
CA ARG A 14 -8.04 10.82 -5.93
C ARG A 14 -8.58 10.58 -7.32
N LYS A 15 -7.71 10.27 -8.29
CA LYS A 15 -8.11 10.04 -9.68
C LYS A 15 -8.89 8.73 -9.88
N TYR A 16 -8.61 7.70 -9.08
CA TYR A 16 -9.10 6.34 -9.35
C TYR A 16 -9.94 5.73 -8.22
N LYS A 17 -10.12 6.42 -7.10
CA LYS A 17 -10.94 5.96 -5.96
C LYS A 17 -12.36 5.61 -6.38
N ASP A 18 -12.99 6.45 -7.21
CA ASP A 18 -14.37 6.23 -7.71
C ASP A 18 -14.47 5.06 -8.70
N ARG A 19 -13.32 4.53 -9.14
CA ARG A 19 -13.24 3.33 -10.00
C ARG A 19 -12.82 2.09 -9.21
N GLY A 20 -12.84 2.18 -7.88
CA GLY A 20 -12.54 1.09 -6.95
C GLY A 20 -11.06 0.88 -6.66
N LEU A 21 -10.20 1.88 -6.89
CA LEU A 21 -8.84 1.81 -6.36
C LEU A 21 -8.83 2.22 -4.89
N VAL A 22 -8.27 1.36 -4.04
CA VAL A 22 -7.98 1.68 -2.65
C VAL A 22 -6.47 1.71 -2.46
N VAL A 23 -5.97 2.76 -1.82
CA VAL A 23 -4.58 2.85 -1.35
C VAL A 23 -4.59 2.64 0.16
N LEU A 24 -3.66 1.84 0.65
CA LEU A 24 -3.54 1.50 2.07
C LEU A 24 -2.11 1.80 2.53
N GLY A 25 -1.97 2.67 3.52
CA GLY A 25 -0.67 3.02 4.08
C GLY A 25 -0.35 2.22 5.34
N PHE A 26 0.86 1.63 5.37
CA PHE A 26 1.37 0.88 6.51
C PHE A 26 2.64 1.54 7.03
N PRO A 27 2.54 2.32 8.13
CA PRO A 27 3.71 2.88 8.79
C PRO A 27 4.62 1.80 9.36
N THR A 28 5.94 2.01 9.28
CA THR A 28 6.95 1.11 9.85
C THR A 28 8.25 1.86 10.17
N ASN A 29 8.88 1.49 11.29
CA ASN A 29 10.17 2.05 11.69
C ASN A 29 11.37 1.18 11.28
N ASP A 30 11.14 0.08 10.58
CA ASP A 30 12.13 -0.98 10.30
C ASP A 30 13.24 -0.58 9.30
N PHE A 31 13.16 0.61 8.71
CA PHE A 31 14.06 1.08 7.67
C PHE A 31 14.76 2.38 8.08
N GLY A 32 15.73 2.26 8.98
CA GLY A 32 16.59 3.37 9.41
C GLY A 32 15.86 4.39 10.30
N GLU A 33 14.92 3.91 11.12
CA GLU A 33 14.22 4.68 12.14
C GLU A 33 13.54 5.97 11.63
N GLN A 34 13.02 5.91 10.40
CA GLN A 34 12.43 7.08 9.73
C GLN A 34 11.00 7.41 10.20
N GLU A 35 10.39 6.57 11.03
CA GLU A 35 9.04 6.74 11.59
C GLU A 35 9.02 6.48 13.12
N PRO A 36 9.78 7.28 13.91
CA PRO A 36 9.94 7.04 15.33
C PRO A 36 8.67 7.39 16.14
N GLY A 37 7.83 8.29 15.62
CA GLY A 37 6.62 8.79 16.31
C GLY A 37 5.53 7.76 16.57
N THR A 38 4.55 8.14 17.37
CA THR A 38 3.33 7.38 17.67
C THR A 38 2.40 7.29 16.45
N ASN A 39 1.40 6.39 16.51
CA ASN A 39 0.41 6.25 15.43
C ASN A 39 -0.31 7.59 15.13
N GLN A 40 -0.68 8.33 16.18
CA GLN A 40 -1.34 9.63 16.06
C GLN A 40 -0.44 10.68 15.40
N GLU A 41 0.80 10.81 15.87
CA GLU A 41 1.78 11.74 15.28
C GLU A 41 2.07 11.42 13.81
N ILE A 42 2.15 10.13 13.45
CA ILE A 42 2.39 9.71 12.07
C ILE A 42 1.19 10.03 11.18
N ALA A 43 -0.04 9.75 11.64
CA ALA A 43 -1.25 10.04 10.90
C ALA A 43 -1.41 11.55 10.68
N GLU A 44 -1.19 12.35 11.73
CA GLU A 44 -1.22 13.80 11.67
C GLU A 44 -0.13 14.35 10.74
N PHE A 45 1.10 13.85 10.84
CA PHE A 45 2.19 14.24 9.95
C PHE A 45 1.87 13.95 8.49
N CYS A 46 1.32 12.77 8.17
CA CYS A 46 0.95 12.40 6.80
C CYS A 46 -0.18 13.29 6.26
N ARG A 47 -1.17 13.61 7.11
CA ARG A 47 -2.28 14.50 6.74
C ARG A 47 -1.80 15.93 6.50
N LEU A 48 -1.04 16.50 7.44
CA LEU A 48 -0.59 17.89 7.39
C LEU A 48 0.48 18.12 6.31
N THR A 49 1.42 17.19 6.15
CA THR A 49 2.57 17.38 5.26
C THR A 49 2.27 16.93 3.83
N TYR A 50 1.46 15.88 3.67
CA TYR A 50 1.27 15.23 2.37
C TYR A 50 -0.17 15.22 1.88
N GLY A 51 -1.13 15.70 2.69
CA GLY A 51 -2.54 15.74 2.29
C GLY A 51 -3.13 14.35 2.03
N VAL A 52 -2.58 13.31 2.68
CA VAL A 52 -3.03 11.93 2.51
C VAL A 52 -4.47 11.78 3.00
N GLU A 53 -5.35 11.33 2.11
CA GLU A 53 -6.76 11.04 2.42
C GLU A 53 -7.08 9.55 2.44
N PHE A 54 -6.13 8.70 2.01
CA PHE A 54 -6.31 7.26 2.03
C PHE A 54 -6.10 6.67 3.44
N PRO A 55 -6.74 5.52 3.76
CA PRO A 55 -6.61 4.88 5.06
C PRO A 55 -5.16 4.54 5.43
N MET A 56 -4.78 4.90 6.66
CA MET A 56 -3.50 4.56 7.28
C MET A 56 -3.75 3.56 8.41
N PHE A 57 -2.96 2.50 8.47
CA PHE A 57 -2.98 1.54 9.57
C PHE A 57 -2.05 1.93 10.70
N GLU A 58 -2.16 1.22 11.82
CA GLU A 58 -1.20 1.32 12.91
C GLU A 58 0.21 0.96 12.46
N LYS A 59 1.19 1.59 13.09
CA LYS A 59 2.59 1.27 12.88
C LYS A 59 2.84 -0.19 13.21
N SER A 60 3.39 -0.91 12.23
CA SER A 60 3.72 -2.33 12.38
C SER A 60 5.13 -2.62 11.86
N SER A 61 5.74 -3.66 12.41
CA SER A 61 7.01 -4.15 11.92
C SER A 61 6.78 -5.09 10.73
N ILE A 62 7.67 -5.03 9.76
CA ILE A 62 7.73 -5.85 8.56
C ILE A 62 8.87 -6.88 8.67
N LYS A 63 9.95 -6.57 9.39
CA LYS A 63 11.17 -7.40 9.51
C LYS A 63 11.25 -8.24 10.79
N SER A 64 10.54 -7.86 11.86
CA SER A 64 10.70 -8.53 13.16
C SER A 64 9.92 -9.84 13.26
N ILE A 65 10.16 -10.62 14.33
CA ILE A 65 9.41 -11.84 14.65
C ILE A 65 7.90 -11.58 14.82
N LYS A 66 7.51 -10.34 15.15
CA LYS A 66 6.11 -9.88 15.18
C LYS A 66 5.70 -9.20 13.88
N ALA A 67 6.27 -9.63 12.75
CA ALA A 67 5.95 -9.05 11.45
C ALA A 67 4.46 -9.16 11.15
N ASN A 68 3.92 -8.10 10.55
CA ASN A 68 2.54 -8.06 10.11
C ASN A 68 2.25 -9.24 9.15
N PRO A 69 1.27 -10.12 9.45
CA PRO A 69 0.98 -11.32 8.65
C PRO A 69 0.70 -11.02 7.18
N LEU A 70 0.10 -9.85 6.89
CA LEU A 70 -0.16 -9.41 5.51
C LEU A 70 1.13 -9.33 4.70
N PHE A 71 2.19 -8.76 5.28
CA PHE A 71 3.48 -8.66 4.57
C PHE A 71 4.12 -10.03 4.39
N GLY A 72 3.96 -10.96 5.34
CA GLY A 72 4.39 -12.35 5.15
C GLY A 72 3.74 -13.00 3.93
N GLU A 73 2.44 -12.82 3.77
CA GLU A 73 1.70 -13.33 2.60
C GLU A 73 2.13 -12.65 1.29
N LEU A 74 2.25 -11.33 1.28
CA LEU A 74 2.66 -10.57 0.09
C LEU A 74 4.08 -10.95 -0.37
N ILE A 75 4.99 -11.16 0.59
CA ILE A 75 6.35 -11.63 0.32
C ILE A 75 6.32 -13.04 -0.25
N SER A 76 5.55 -13.96 0.35
CA SER A 76 5.41 -15.34 -0.15
C SER A 76 4.88 -15.38 -1.59
N ARG A 77 3.87 -14.56 -1.91
CA ARG A 77 3.27 -14.51 -3.26
C ARG A 77 4.15 -13.88 -4.32
N THR A 78 5.06 -12.97 -3.95
CA THR A 78 5.87 -12.20 -4.91
C THR A 78 7.34 -12.58 -4.93
N GLY A 79 7.84 -13.24 -3.89
CA GLY A 79 9.26 -13.44 -3.63
C GLY A 79 10.03 -12.15 -3.36
N GLN A 80 9.36 -11.02 -3.14
CA GLN A 80 9.98 -9.70 -3.00
C GLN A 80 9.64 -9.10 -1.64
N ALA A 81 10.66 -8.91 -0.79
CA ALA A 81 10.50 -8.23 0.50
C ALA A 81 10.77 -6.72 0.41
N PRO A 82 10.08 -5.89 1.22
CA PRO A 82 10.38 -4.47 1.28
C PRO A 82 11.82 -4.27 1.77
N GLN A 83 12.62 -3.57 0.96
CA GLN A 83 14.03 -3.28 1.28
C GLN A 83 14.22 -1.89 1.90
N ARG A 84 13.28 -0.97 1.64
CA ARG A 84 13.26 0.43 2.09
C ARG A 84 11.81 0.91 2.17
N ASN A 85 11.59 2.05 2.82
CA ASN A 85 10.31 2.75 2.83
C ASN A 85 9.78 3.01 1.42
N PHE A 86 8.45 3.11 1.28
CA PHE A 86 7.73 3.32 0.00
C PHE A 86 7.87 2.18 -1.03
N HIS A 87 8.13 0.96 -0.55
CA HIS A 87 7.85 -0.25 -1.31
C HIS A 87 6.34 -0.40 -1.50
N LYS A 88 5.90 -0.91 -2.66
CA LYS A 88 4.48 -0.99 -2.99
C LYS A 88 4.13 -2.38 -3.49
N TYR A 89 2.97 -2.87 -3.07
CA TYR A 89 2.34 -4.04 -3.64
C TYR A 89 1.04 -3.61 -4.31
N LEU A 90 0.84 -4.01 -5.56
CA LEU A 90 -0.44 -3.87 -6.24
C LEU A 90 -1.14 -5.22 -6.23
N VAL A 91 -2.28 -5.27 -5.55
CA VAL A 91 -3.17 -6.42 -5.54
C VAL A 91 -4.30 -6.14 -6.54
N ASP A 92 -4.65 -7.12 -7.38
CA ASP A 92 -5.81 -6.98 -8.26
C ASP A 92 -7.13 -7.08 -7.49
N ARG A 93 -8.24 -6.73 -8.16
CA ARG A 93 -9.56 -6.63 -7.52
C ARG A 93 -10.01 -7.94 -6.89
N ASP A 94 -9.63 -9.07 -7.47
CA ASP A 94 -10.01 -10.40 -7.01
C ASP A 94 -9.03 -10.97 -5.97
N GLY A 95 -7.94 -10.26 -5.67
CA GLY A 95 -6.95 -10.73 -4.69
C GLY A 95 -6.02 -11.83 -5.21
N ASN A 96 -6.05 -12.14 -6.50
CA ASN A 96 -5.35 -13.30 -7.06
C ASN A 96 -3.92 -12.95 -7.49
N ARG A 97 -3.73 -11.77 -8.06
CA ARG A 97 -2.41 -11.33 -8.54
C ARG A 97 -1.85 -10.21 -7.66
N VAL A 98 -0.61 -10.39 -7.26
CA VAL A 98 0.17 -9.39 -6.52
C VAL A 98 1.40 -9.03 -7.35
N THR A 99 1.63 -7.74 -7.56
CA THR A 99 2.85 -7.23 -8.23
C THR A 99 3.61 -6.33 -7.26
N SER A 100 4.92 -6.60 -7.11
CA SER A 100 5.81 -5.83 -6.23
C SER A 100 6.52 -4.71 -6.99
N PHE A 101 6.64 -3.55 -6.35
CA PHE A 101 7.34 -2.38 -6.87
C PHE A 101 8.29 -1.82 -5.80
N GLY A 102 9.58 -1.78 -6.14
CA GLY A 102 10.58 -1.12 -5.30
C GLY A 102 10.39 0.40 -5.23
N THR A 103 10.97 1.02 -4.20
CA THR A 103 10.89 2.47 -3.91
C THR A 103 11.22 3.39 -5.10
N ARG A 104 12.14 2.97 -5.99
CA ARG A 104 12.62 3.77 -7.13
C ARG A 104 11.73 3.69 -8.38
N MET A 105 10.74 2.80 -8.40
CA MET A 105 9.80 2.73 -9.52
C MET A 105 8.95 3.99 -9.56
N ARG A 106 8.98 4.69 -10.71
CA ARG A 106 8.13 5.86 -10.94
C ARG A 106 6.66 5.44 -10.93
N ASP A 107 5.86 6.18 -10.18
CA ASP A 107 4.44 5.86 -9.99
C ASP A 107 3.63 5.96 -11.29
N SER A 108 4.15 6.57 -12.36
CA SER A 108 3.57 6.50 -13.71
C SER A 108 3.50 5.07 -14.28
N HIS A 109 4.40 4.17 -13.85
CA HIS A 109 4.32 2.74 -14.19
C HIS A 109 3.32 2.02 -13.30
N GLY A 110 3.26 2.37 -12.01
CA GLY A 110 2.24 1.89 -11.08
C GLY A 110 0.82 2.28 -11.51
N ALA A 111 0.61 3.52 -11.97
CA ALA A 111 -0.66 4.02 -12.49
C ALA A 111 -1.09 3.33 -13.80
N LYS A 112 -0.15 3.07 -14.71
CA LYS A 112 -0.41 2.32 -15.94
C LYS A 112 -0.77 0.86 -15.63
N GLN A 113 -0.12 0.24 -14.65
CA GLN A 113 -0.44 -1.14 -14.24
C GLN A 113 -1.70 -1.23 -13.38
N ALA A 114 -1.98 -0.26 -12.50
CA ALA A 114 -3.27 -0.14 -11.82
C ALA A 114 -4.41 0.01 -12.82
N ARG A 115 -4.22 0.85 -13.85
CA ARG A 115 -5.17 0.94 -14.97
C ARG A 115 -5.31 -0.39 -15.72
N ALA A 116 -4.22 -1.10 -16.02
CA ALA A 116 -4.27 -2.40 -16.69
C ALA A 116 -4.95 -3.48 -15.83
N ALA A 117 -4.71 -3.49 -14.52
CA ALA A 117 -5.36 -4.37 -13.56
C ALA A 117 -6.87 -4.06 -13.44
N SER A 118 -7.25 -2.78 -13.37
CA SER A 118 -8.66 -2.37 -13.37
C SER A 118 -9.37 -2.65 -14.69
N LEU A 119 -8.70 -2.57 -15.85
CA LEU A 119 -9.29 -2.82 -17.17
C LEU A 119 -9.49 -4.31 -17.48
N ARG A 120 -8.61 -5.20 -17.00
CA ARG A 120 -8.78 -6.66 -17.18
C ARG A 120 -9.97 -7.22 -16.38
N ALA A 121 -10.35 -6.57 -15.28
CA ALA A 121 -11.49 -6.96 -14.46
C ALA A 121 -12.87 -6.76 -15.13
N SER A 122 -12.96 -5.96 -16.19
CA SER A 122 -14.22 -5.82 -16.96
C SER A 122 -14.52 -7.03 -17.86
N ALA A 123 -13.61 -8.00 -17.97
CA ALA A 123 -13.76 -9.14 -18.89
C ALA A 123 -14.15 -10.48 -18.23
N SER A 124 -14.11 -10.62 -16.90
CA SER A 124 -14.57 -11.84 -16.22
C SER A 124 -15.18 -11.52 -14.86
N LEU A 125 -16.51 -11.53 -14.83
CA LEU A 125 -17.29 -11.48 -13.59
C LEU A 125 -17.39 -12.90 -13.01
N THR A 126 -16.53 -13.26 -12.05
CA THR A 126 -16.85 -14.24 -10.99
C THR A 126 -15.90 -14.01 -9.82
N VAL A 127 -16.42 -13.48 -8.71
CA VAL A 127 -15.67 -13.02 -7.54
C VAL A 127 -15.54 -14.17 -6.52
N PRO A 128 -14.34 -14.60 -6.12
CA PRO A 128 -14.15 -15.22 -4.81
C PRO A 128 -13.69 -14.16 -3.80
N ARG A 129 -14.50 -13.98 -2.74
CA ARG A 129 -14.08 -13.26 -1.52
C ARG A 129 -12.90 -13.97 -0.89
N ARG A 130 -11.74 -13.32 -0.76
CA ARG A 130 -10.75 -13.49 0.33
C ARG A 130 -9.54 -12.61 0.06
N ILE A 131 -9.32 -11.62 0.93
CA ILE A 131 -8.06 -10.96 1.34
C ILE A 131 -8.40 -9.80 2.29
N ALA A 132 -9.60 -9.21 2.16
CA ALA A 132 -10.04 -8.07 2.98
C ALA A 132 -10.45 -8.41 4.44
N ASP A 133 -10.60 -9.68 4.79
CA ASP A 133 -11.13 -10.08 6.11
C ASP A 133 -10.09 -10.06 7.24
N ASN A 134 -8.80 -9.84 6.94
CA ASN A 134 -7.70 -9.93 7.92
C ASN A 134 -7.04 -8.59 8.27
N VAL A 135 -7.65 -7.46 7.91
CA VAL A 135 -7.15 -6.15 8.32
C VAL A 135 -8.26 -5.38 9.02
N ALA A 136 -8.37 -5.58 10.34
CA ALA A 136 -9.21 -4.73 11.16
C ALA A 136 -8.61 -3.31 11.17
N PRO A 137 -9.34 -2.27 10.75
CA PRO A 137 -8.95 -0.91 11.07
C PRO A 137 -9.01 -0.75 12.59
N SER A 138 -7.94 -0.25 13.21
CA SER A 138 -8.06 0.16 14.60
C SER A 138 -8.95 1.40 14.66
N ALA A 139 -9.99 1.30 15.47
CA ALA A 139 -10.88 2.40 15.79
C ALA A 139 -10.37 3.09 17.06
N SER A 140 -10.46 4.42 17.04
CA SER A 140 -10.29 5.41 18.13
C SER A 140 -8.90 6.06 18.22
#